data_AF-A0A961GGN7-F1
#
_entry.id   AF-A0A961GGN7-F1
#
_cell.length_a   1.000
_cell.length_b   1.000
_cell.length_c   1.000
_cell.angle_alpha   90.00
_cell.angle_beta   90.00
_cell.angle_gamma   90.00
#
_symmetry.space_group_name_H-M   'P 1'
#
loop_
_entity.id
_entity.type
_entity.pdbx_description
1 polymer ?
#
loop_
_entity_poly.entity_id
_entity_poly.type
_entity_poly.pdbx_seq_one_letter_code
_entity_poly.pdbx_strand_id
1 'polypeptide(L)' 'MYCLTWYLNGDNPPVSHPLRDLTPDALLEAAANLDLPHEWFTNIFLYRLLYHVAYQLLSDSEAEVELGEYGTVVVERAS' A
#
# COMPACT_ATOMS: atom_id res chain seq x y z
N MET A 1 3.44 -2.23 14.02
CA MET A 1 2.73 -3.12 13.09
C MET A 1 1.78 -2.24 12.30
N TYR A 2 1.54 -2.54 11.03
CA TYR A 2 0.73 -1.71 10.14
C TYR A 2 -0.35 -2.56 9.47
N CYS A 3 -1.41 -1.93 9.00
CA CYS A 3 -2.42 -2.54 8.14
C CYS A 3 -2.45 -1.77 6.82
N LEU A 4 -2.20 -2.47 5.72
CA LEU A 4 -2.28 -1.90 4.38
C LEU A 4 -3.57 -2.37 3.72
N THR A 5 -4.39 -1.43 3.25
CA THR A 5 -5.64 -1.70 2.54
C THR A 5 -5.57 -1.17 1.11
N TRP A 6 -5.81 -2.05 0.14
CA TRP A 6 -5.96 -1.70 -1.27
C TRP A 6 -7.42 -1.43 -1.60
N TYR A 7 -7.71 -0.23 -2.09
CA TYR A 7 -8.98 0.16 -2.68
C TYR A 7 -8.79 0.16 -4.21
N LEU A 8 -8.91 -1.00 -4.85
CA LEU A 8 -8.76 -1.12 -6.29
C LEU A 8 -9.99 -0.54 -7.00
N ASN A 9 -9.77 0.16 -8.12
CA ASN A 9 -10.87 0.65 -8.93
C ASN A 9 -11.71 -0.51 -9.51
N GLY A 10 -13.04 -0.35 -9.52
CA GLY A 10 -14.00 -1.36 -9.97
C GLY A 10 -14.89 -1.87 -8.83
N ASP A 11 -15.59 -3.00 -9.05
CA ASP A 11 -16.48 -3.62 -8.05
C ASP A 11 -15.73 -4.54 -7.06
N ASN A 12 -14.40 -4.43 -6.97
CA ASN A 12 -13.61 -5.25 -6.07
C ASN A 12 -13.73 -4.73 -4.63
N PRO A 13 -14.00 -5.60 -3.63
CA PRO A 13 -13.98 -5.18 -2.25
C PRO A 13 -12.56 -4.76 -1.84
N PRO A 14 -12.41 -3.81 -0.89
CA PRO A 14 -11.11 -3.46 -0.33
C PRO A 14 -10.46 -4.68 0.33
N VAL A 15 -9.14 -4.82 0.17
CA VAL A 15 -8.39 -5.94 0.75
C VAL A 15 -7.29 -5.44 1.65
N SER A 16 -7.30 -5.91 2.89
CA SER A 16 -6.36 -5.51 3.94
C SER A 16 -5.33 -6.60 4.21
N HIS A 17 -4.08 -6.19 4.38
CA HIS A 17 -2.94 -7.03 4.69
C HIS A 17 -2.17 -6.49 5.91
N PRO A 18 -1.95 -7.30 6.95
CA PRO A 18 -1.10 -6.89 8.06
C PRO A 18 0.37 -6.86 7.61
N LEU A 19 1.05 -5.75 7.89
CA LEU A 19 2.46 -5.58 7.64
C LEU A 19 3.22 -5.50 8.96
N ARG A 20 4.29 -6.29 9.09
CA ARG A 20 5.21 -6.17 10.23
C ARG A 20 5.99 -4.87 10.17
N ASP A 21 6.44 -4.49 8.97
CA ASP A 21 7.28 -3.32 8.71
C ASP A 21 6.96 -2.75 7.31
N LEU A 22 7.40 -1.52 7.04
CA LEU A 22 7.19 -0.81 5.77
C LEU A 22 8.42 -0.96 4.86
N THR A 23 8.56 -2.14 4.25
CA THR A 23 9.64 -2.46 3.32
C THR A 23 9.09 -2.75 1.91
N PRO A 24 9.91 -2.64 0.86
CA PRO A 24 9.51 -3.05 -0.49
C PRO A 24 9.01 -4.50 -0.53
N ASP A 25 9.70 -5.41 0.16
CA ASP A 25 9.33 -6.83 0.20
C ASP A 25 7.95 -7.05 0.84
N ALA A 26 7.63 -6.33 1.92
CA ALA A 26 6.32 -6.42 2.56
C ALA A 26 5.20 -5.91 1.66
N LEU A 27 5.44 -4.84 0.88
CA LEU A 27 4.49 -4.35 -0.11
C LEU A 27 4.28 -5.35 -1.26
N LEU A 28 5.36 -5.95 -1.75
CA LEU A 28 5.32 -6.94 -2.82
C LEU A 28 4.59 -8.21 -2.38
N GLU A 29 4.79 -8.65 -1.14
CA GLU A 29 4.06 -9.79 -0.55
C GLU A 29 2.55 -9.48 -0.44
N ALA A 30 2.19 -8.28 0.04
CA ALA A 30 0.80 -7.85 0.09
C ALA A 30 0.16 -7.76 -1.31
N ALA A 31 0.90 -7.27 -2.29
CA ALA A 31 0.43 -7.19 -3.68
C ALA A 31 0.30 -8.56 -4.35
N ALA A 32 1.21 -9.49 -4.07
CA ALA A 32 1.18 -10.85 -4.62
C ALA A 32 -0.04 -11.63 -4.12
N ASN A 33 -0.44 -11.44 -2.86
CA ASN A 33 -1.66 -12.06 -2.31
C ASN A 33 -2.95 -11.57 -2.99
N LEU A 34 -2.88 -10.45 -3.71
CA LEU A 34 -3.97 -9.84 -4.45
C LEU A 34 -3.94 -10.16 -5.96
N ASP A 35 -2.98 -10.98 -6.40
CA ASP A 35 -2.72 -11.26 -7.82
C ASP A 35 -2.56 -9.97 -8.66
N LEU A 36 -2.01 -8.89 -8.07
CA LEU A 36 -1.80 -7.64 -8.78
C LEU A 36 -0.73 -7.78 -9.86
N PRO A 37 -0.85 -7.06 -11.00
CA PRO A 37 0.13 -7.14 -12.07
C PRO A 37 1.52 -6.69 -11.60
N HIS A 38 2.52 -7.59 -11.71
CA HIS A 38 3.90 -7.29 -11.29
C HIS A 38 4.50 -6.06 -11.99
N GLU A 39 4.03 -5.73 -13.19
CA GLU A 39 4.45 -4.57 -13.98
C GLU A 39 4.16 -3.22 -13.31
N TRP A 40 3.19 -3.15 -12.39
CA TRP A 40 2.90 -1.94 -11.61
C TRP A 40 4.02 -1.65 -10.60
N PHE A 41 4.70 -2.70 -10.12
CA PHE A 41 5.65 -2.62 -9.01
C PHE A 41 7.09 -2.39 -9.47
N THR A 42 7.28 -1.33 -10.25
CA THR A 42 8.63 -0.86 -10.59
C THR A 42 9.37 -0.36 -9.34
N ASN A 43 10.71 -0.41 -9.35
CA ASN A 43 11.50 0.13 -8.24
C ASN A 43 11.13 1.60 -7.91
N ILE A 44 10.91 2.43 -8.93
CA ILE A 44 10.55 3.84 -8.75
C ILE A 44 9.18 3.97 -8.08
N PHE A 45 8.20 3.16 -8.49
CA PHE A 45 6.88 3.12 -7.89
C PHE A 45 6.96 2.76 -6.40
N LEU A 46 7.65 1.66 -6.07
CA LEU A 46 7.81 1.17 -4.71
C LEU A 46 8.45 2.21 -3.79
N TYR A 47 9.55 2.85 -4.23
CA TYR A 47 10.22 3.86 -3.42
C TYR A 47 9.36 5.11 -3.20
N ARG A 48 8.61 5.56 -4.22
CA ARG A 48 7.70 6.71 -4.08
C ARG A 48 6.56 6.39 -3.13
N LEU A 49 5.92 5.24 -3.28
CA LEU A 49 4.84 4.79 -2.41
C LEU A 49 5.30 4.73 -0.95
N LEU A 50 6.44 4.05 -0.69
CA LEU A 50 7.00 3.97 0.67
C LEU A 50 7.36 5.33 1.25
N TYR A 51 7.93 6.23 0.44
CA TYR A 51 8.24 7.58 0.89
C TYR A 51 6.98 8.34 1.31
N HIS A 52 5.93 8.32 0.48
CA HIS A 52 4.67 9.00 0.79
C HIS A 52 4.00 8.42 2.03
N VAL A 53 3.94 7.10 2.14
CA VAL A 53 3.37 6.41 3.32
C VAL A 53 4.16 6.77 4.57
N ALA A 54 5.48 6.62 4.55
CA ALA A 54 6.32 6.92 5.71
C ALA A 54 6.20 8.39 6.13
N TYR A 55 6.18 9.32 5.17
CA TYR A 55 6.07 10.75 5.44
C TYR A 55 4.74 11.12 6.10
N GLN A 56 3.60 10.64 5.57
CA GLN A 56 2.28 10.90 6.16
C GLN A 56 2.18 10.30 7.56
N LEU A 57 2.64 9.06 7.74
CA LEU A 57 2.67 8.40 9.04
C LEU A 57 3.58 9.08 10.07
N LEU A 58 4.47 10.00 9.72
CA LEU A 58 5.21 10.79 10.72
C LEU A 58 4.31 11.80 11.44
N SER A 59 3.29 12.30 10.76
CA SER A 59 2.42 13.36 11.27
C SER A 59 1.05 12.82 11.70
N ASP A 60 0.59 11.76 11.05
CA ASP A 60 -0.75 11.20 11.20
C ASP A 60 -0.71 9.70 11.56
N SER A 61 -1.85 9.15 11.98
CA SER A 61 -2.01 7.72 12.27
C SER A 61 -2.26 6.85 11.03
N GLU A 62 -2.54 7.51 9.90
CA GLU A 62 -2.97 6.94 8.63
C GLU A 62 -2.23 7.63 7.48
N ALA A 63 -1.97 6.90 6.41
CA ALA A 63 -1.47 7.43 5.15
C ALA A 63 -2.36 6.96 4.00
N GLU A 64 -2.74 7.88 3.12
CA GLU A 64 -3.54 7.61 1.92
C GLU A 64 -2.75 8.02 0.67
N VAL A 65 -2.64 7.13 -0.31
CA VAL A 65 -1.90 7.38 -1.56
C VAL A 65 -2.74 6.96 -2.76
N GLU A 66 -3.15 7.94 -3.57
CA GLU A 66 -3.82 7.71 -4.85
C GLU A 66 -2.82 7.19 -5.90
N LEU A 67 -3.22 6.13 -6.61
CA LEU A 67 -2.45 5.48 -7.66
C LEU A 67 -3.04 5.74 -9.06
N GLY A 68 -3.93 6.72 -9.19
CA GLY A 68 -4.60 7.07 -10.44
C GLY A 68 -5.62 6.00 -10.85
N GLU A 69 -5.47 5.43 -12.06
CA GLU A 69 -6.42 4.45 -12.60
C GLU A 69 -6.44 3.11 -11.84
N TYR A 70 -5.45 2.86 -10.98
CA TYR A 70 -5.34 1.62 -10.22
C TYR A 70 -6.09 1.64 -8.89
N GLY A 71 -6.41 2.83 -8.37
CA GLY A 71 -7.15 3.01 -7.11
C GLY A 71 -6.31 3.71 -6.04
N THR A 72 -6.53 3.35 -4.78
CA THR A 72 -5.92 4.01 -3.61
C THR A 72 -5.34 2.99 -2.65
N VAL A 73 -4.20 3.30 -2.04
CA VAL A 73 -3.60 2.54 -0.94
C VAL A 73 -3.74 3.32 0.35
N VAL A 74 -4.29 2.70 1.38
CA VAL A 74 -4.35 3.24 2.74
C VAL A 74 -3.48 2.40 3.65
N VAL A 75 -2.67 3.03 4.49
CA VAL A 75 -1.83 2.37 5.48
C VAL A 75 -2.06 2.98 6.85
N GLU A 76 -2.44 2.16 7.82
CA GLU A 76 -2.70 2.57 9.19
C GLU A 76 -1.71 1.92 10.14
N ARG A 77 -1.38 2.59 11.26
CA ARG A 77 -0.69 1.94 12.38
C ARG A 77 -1.66 1.00 13.09
N ALA A 78 -1.35 -0.30 13.11
CA ALA A 78 -2.15 -1.26 13.86
C ALA A 78 -2.06 -0.94 15.36
N SER A 79 -3.23 -0.90 16.02
CA SER A 79 -3.39 -0.65 17.46
C SER A 79 -2.90 -1.81 18.31
#